data_AF-A0A1B6LX66-F1
#
_entry.id   AF-A0A1B6LX66-F1
#
_cell.length_a   1.000
_cell.length_b   1.000
_cell.length_c   1.000
_cell.angle_alpha   90.00
_cell.angle_beta   90.00
_cell.angle_gamma   90.00
#
_symmetry.space_group_name_H-M   'P 1'
#
loop_
_entity.id
_entity.type
_entity.pdbx_description
1 polymer ?
#
loop_
_entity_poly.entity_id
_entity_poly.type
_entity_poly.pdbx_seq_one_letter_code
_entity_poly.pdbx_strand_id
1 'polypeptide(L)'
;DEFISSTKLLCDNLVLEINSSRYAYNVTMSEVNYHVMRALLTLPRPDGAAWQQLASRLTYFMPILTNYIRSDAAQKDCLLAVEDIAGSHPEIMEVVMKIINFLYEKEILSEEAILYWYCNPCSETDIENGKRVRKQVAPFISWLEKAEEETSDDDDDEED
;
A
#
# COMPACT_ATOMS: atom_id res chain seq x y z
N ASP A 1 5.17 -21.80 14.49
CA ASP A 1 6.35 -21.89 13.62
C ASP A 1 7.40 -20.92 14.15
N GLU A 2 8.59 -21.41 14.45
CA GLU A 2 9.73 -20.65 15.00
C GLU A 2 10.18 -19.52 14.06
N PHE A 3 10.03 -19.70 12.75
CA PHE A 3 10.37 -18.69 11.74
C PHE A 3 9.49 -17.43 11.85
N ILE A 4 8.18 -17.62 12.07
CA ILE A 4 7.23 -16.51 12.25
C ILE A 4 7.56 -15.73 13.53
N SER A 5 7.89 -16.46 14.61
CA SER A 5 8.27 -15.85 15.89
C SER A 5 9.57 -15.03 15.78
N SER A 6 10.57 -15.55 15.08
CA SER A 6 11.85 -14.84 14.86
C SER A 6 11.68 -13.60 13.98
N THR A 7 10.87 -13.70 12.92
CA THR A 7 10.62 -12.58 12.01
C THR A 7 9.87 -11.45 12.70
N LYS A 8 8.89 -11.80 13.54
CA LYS A 8 8.16 -10.84 14.36
C LYS A 8 9.07 -10.09 15.32
N LEU A 9 9.95 -10.80 16.04
CA LEU A 9 10.92 -10.16 16.95
C LEU A 9 11.85 -9.18 16.22
N LEU A 10 12.32 -9.53 15.03
CA LEU A 10 13.13 -8.62 14.21
C LEU A 10 12.34 -7.37 13.83
N CYS A 11 11.09 -7.52 13.40
CA CYS A 11 10.23 -6.39 13.05
C CYS A 11 9.94 -5.50 14.26
N ASP A 12 9.73 -6.07 15.45
CA ASP A 12 9.53 -5.31 16.68
C ASP A 12 10.77 -4.46 17.00
N ASN A 13 11.98 -5.01 16.84
CA ASN A 13 13.22 -4.24 17.00
C ASN A 13 13.33 -3.10 15.96
N LEU A 14 13.00 -3.37 14.70
CA LEU A 14 13.00 -2.35 13.65
C LEU A 14 12.00 -1.22 13.95
N VAL A 15 10.82 -1.54 14.49
CA VAL A 15 9.84 -0.54 14.93
C VAL A 15 10.43 0.35 16.04
N LEU A 16 11.17 -0.22 16.99
CA LEU A 16 11.85 0.57 18.03
C LEU A 16 12.92 1.50 17.45
N GLU A 17 13.72 1.02 16.50
CA GLU A 17 14.75 1.81 15.82
C GLU A 17 14.16 2.94 14.96
N ILE A 18 13.09 2.65 14.20
CA ILE A 18 12.36 3.64 13.40
C ILE A 18 11.77 4.71 14.32
N ASN A 19 11.14 4.31 15.43
CA ASN A 19 10.57 5.27 16.39
C ASN A 19 11.67 6.12 17.04
N SER A 20 12.79 5.52 17.45
CA SER A 20 13.94 6.25 17.97
C SER A 20 14.43 7.30 16.97
N SER A 21 14.58 6.91 15.69
CA SER A 21 14.99 7.80 14.60
C SER A 21 13.98 8.92 14.37
N ARG A 22 12.67 8.61 14.39
CA ARG A 22 11.59 9.59 14.25
C ARG A 22 11.71 10.71 15.28
N TYR A 23 11.90 10.35 16.55
CA TYR A 23 12.07 11.34 17.62
C TYR A 23 13.41 12.08 17.53
N ALA A 24 14.49 11.40 17.15
CA ALA A 24 15.82 12.01 17.01
C ALA A 24 15.89 13.06 15.90
N TYR A 25 15.18 12.84 14.78
CA TYR A 25 15.20 13.71 13.61
C TYR A 25 13.94 14.57 13.45
N ASN A 26 13.06 14.59 14.46
CA ASN A 26 11.79 15.34 14.46
C ASN A 26 10.91 15.08 13.22
N VAL A 27 10.83 13.81 12.83
CA VAL A 27 10.03 13.36 11.68
C VAL A 27 8.58 13.14 12.12
N THR A 28 7.64 13.59 11.29
CA THR A 28 6.21 13.39 11.53
C THR A 28 5.81 11.93 11.30
N MET A 29 4.66 11.50 11.83
CA MET A 29 4.19 10.14 11.56
C MET A 29 3.84 9.94 10.08
N SER A 30 3.34 10.97 9.40
CA SER A 30 3.02 10.91 7.97
C SER A 30 4.28 10.66 7.13
N GLU A 31 5.37 11.37 7.41
CA GLU A 31 6.67 11.11 6.78
C GLU A 31 7.20 9.70 7.09
N VAL A 32 7.01 9.20 8.32
CA VAL A 32 7.39 7.81 8.65
C VAL A 32 6.59 6.81 7.83
N ASN A 33 5.26 6.94 7.75
CA ASN A 33 4.40 6.05 6.96
C ASN A 33 4.85 6.01 5.50
N TYR A 34 5.05 7.19 4.91
CA TYR A 34 5.51 7.35 3.54
C TYR A 34 6.91 6.72 3.33
N HIS A 35 7.86 7.00 4.22
CA HIS A 35 9.24 6.50 4.09
C HIS A 35 9.37 4.99 4.34
N VAL A 36 8.58 4.41 5.24
CA VAL A 36 8.51 2.96 5.46
C VAL A 36 8.06 2.27 4.18
N MET A 37 6.95 2.72 3.57
CA MET A 37 6.46 2.11 2.34
C MET A 37 7.46 2.29 1.18
N ARG A 38 8.01 3.50 1.03
CA ARG A 38 9.07 3.79 0.05
C ARG A 38 10.27 2.86 0.20
N ALA A 39 10.77 2.66 1.42
CA ALA A 39 11.90 1.78 1.67
C ALA A 39 11.58 0.33 1.27
N LEU A 40 10.41 -0.19 1.65
CA LEU A 40 10.00 -1.55 1.30
C LEU A 40 9.92 -1.76 -0.22
N LEU A 41 9.46 -0.76 -0.99
CA LEU A 41 9.41 -0.86 -2.46
C LEU A 41 10.80 -0.78 -3.12
N THR A 42 11.73 -0.03 -2.53
CA THR A 42 13.00 0.34 -3.18
C THR A 42 14.25 -0.35 -2.62
N LEU A 43 14.13 -1.12 -1.54
CA LEU A 43 15.24 -1.90 -1.01
C LEU A 43 15.88 -2.76 -2.14
N PRO A 44 17.22 -2.91 -2.16
CA PRO A 44 17.91 -3.71 -3.16
C PRO A 44 17.33 -5.12 -3.27
N ARG A 45 17.21 -5.62 -4.50
CA ARG A 45 16.59 -6.90 -4.83
C ARG A 45 17.63 -7.80 -5.51
N PRO A 46 17.68 -9.11 -5.17
CA PRO A 46 18.41 -10.06 -6.00
C PRO A 46 17.79 -10.16 -7.40
N ASP A 47 18.48 -10.79 -8.35
CA ASP A 47 17.94 -10.97 -9.71
C ASP A 47 16.67 -11.83 -9.71
N GLY A 48 15.68 -11.48 -10.55
CA GLY A 48 14.42 -12.22 -10.72
C GLY A 48 13.23 -11.32 -11.05
N ALA A 49 12.04 -11.91 -11.17
CA ALA A 49 10.85 -11.13 -11.56
C ALA A 49 10.38 -10.17 -10.46
N ALA A 50 10.13 -8.93 -10.85
CA ALA A 50 9.92 -7.79 -9.96
C ALA A 50 8.80 -8.03 -8.93
N TRP A 51 7.70 -8.67 -9.35
CA TRP A 51 6.54 -8.89 -8.48
C TRP A 51 6.78 -9.93 -7.38
N GLN A 52 7.30 -11.13 -7.69
CA GLN A 52 7.41 -12.17 -6.67
C GLN A 52 8.34 -11.77 -5.52
N GLN A 53 9.40 -11.03 -5.84
CA GLN A 53 10.31 -10.50 -4.83
C GLN A 53 9.66 -9.42 -3.96
N LEU A 54 8.90 -8.51 -4.57
CA LEU A 54 8.15 -7.49 -3.84
C LEU A 54 7.11 -8.14 -2.92
N ALA A 55 6.30 -9.06 -3.43
CA ALA A 55 5.28 -9.76 -2.65
C ALA A 55 5.91 -10.52 -1.46
N SER A 56 7.03 -11.21 -1.69
CA SER A 56 7.75 -11.92 -0.62
C SER A 56 8.26 -10.96 0.46
N ARG A 57 8.81 -9.82 0.04
CA ARG A 57 9.29 -8.77 0.96
C ARG A 57 8.15 -8.13 1.75
N LEU A 58 7.07 -7.73 1.09
CA LEU A 58 5.91 -7.12 1.75
C LEU A 58 5.27 -8.10 2.74
N THR A 59 5.25 -9.39 2.40
CA THR A 59 4.81 -10.46 3.33
C THR A 59 5.75 -10.57 4.53
N TYR A 60 7.06 -10.58 4.31
CA TYR A 60 8.05 -10.66 5.38
C TYR A 60 7.96 -9.49 6.36
N PHE A 61 7.80 -8.27 5.84
CA PHE A 61 7.69 -7.03 6.63
C PHE A 61 6.25 -6.64 6.96
N MET A 62 5.28 -7.55 6.83
CA MET A 62 3.88 -7.29 7.19
C MET A 62 3.70 -6.76 8.62
N PRO A 63 4.44 -7.23 9.65
CA PRO A 63 4.35 -6.66 10.99
C PRO A 63 4.71 -5.17 11.06
N ILE A 64 5.61 -4.69 10.18
CA ILE A 64 5.96 -3.26 10.08
C ILE A 64 4.81 -2.48 9.42
N LEU A 65 4.28 -2.99 8.31
CA LEU A 65 3.15 -2.36 7.59
C LEU A 65 1.94 -2.22 8.53
N THR A 66 1.56 -3.31 9.20
CA THR A 66 0.45 -3.32 10.18
C THR A 66 0.73 -2.46 11.41
N ASN A 67 1.98 -2.09 11.70
CA ASN A 67 2.29 -1.17 12.80
C ASN A 67 2.06 0.30 12.43
N TYR A 68 2.43 0.69 11.22
CA TYR A 68 2.42 2.10 10.79
C TYR A 68 1.19 2.48 9.96
N ILE A 69 0.66 1.57 9.14
CA ILE A 69 -0.45 1.83 8.23
C ILE A 69 -1.75 1.35 8.88
N ARG A 70 -2.35 2.18 9.74
CA ARG A 70 -3.55 1.83 10.52
C ARG A 70 -4.73 2.79 10.37
N SER A 71 -4.45 4.08 10.23
CA SER A 71 -5.47 5.12 10.08
C SER A 71 -5.64 5.48 8.61
N ASP A 72 -6.77 6.11 8.27
CA ASP A 72 -7.04 6.60 6.92
C ASP A 72 -5.94 7.55 6.43
N ALA A 73 -5.41 8.38 7.33
CA ALA A 73 -4.26 9.25 7.04
C ALA A 73 -3.01 8.43 6.66
N ALA A 74 -2.72 7.36 7.39
CA ALA A 74 -1.57 6.50 7.09
C ALA A 74 -1.76 5.69 5.79
N GLN A 75 -2.98 5.24 5.51
CA GLN A 75 -3.33 4.58 4.24
C GLN A 75 -3.14 5.54 3.06
N LYS A 76 -3.55 6.81 3.22
CA LYS A 76 -3.28 7.87 2.25
C LYS A 76 -1.78 8.07 2.04
N ASP A 77 -0.99 8.20 3.11
CA ASP A 77 0.48 8.34 3.03
C ASP A 77 1.10 7.14 2.27
N CYS A 78 0.62 5.93 2.54
CA CYS A 78 1.04 4.70 1.86
C CYS A 78 0.75 4.73 0.35
N LEU A 79 -0.47 5.12 -0.05
CA LEU A 79 -0.88 5.23 -1.45
C LEU A 79 -0.06 6.30 -2.20
N LEU A 80 0.22 7.44 -1.55
CA LEU A 80 1.09 8.47 -2.10
C LEU A 80 2.53 7.97 -2.30
N ALA A 81 3.06 7.20 -1.35
CA ALA A 81 4.38 6.58 -1.50
C ALA A 81 4.43 5.58 -2.66
N VAL A 82 3.38 4.78 -2.86
CA VAL A 82 3.28 3.85 -3.99
C VAL A 82 3.23 4.62 -5.32
N GLU A 83 2.40 5.66 -5.41
CA GLU A 83 2.26 6.50 -6.61
C GLU A 83 3.59 7.16 -6.99
N ASP A 84 4.25 7.82 -6.04
CA ASP A 84 5.52 8.52 -6.28
C ASP A 84 6.65 7.57 -6.72
N ILE A 85 6.76 6.42 -6.05
CA ILE A 85 7.81 5.45 -6.37
C ILE A 85 7.60 4.80 -7.74
N ALA A 86 6.36 4.56 -8.16
CA ALA A 86 6.07 4.08 -9.50
C ALA A 86 6.57 5.05 -10.60
N GLY A 87 6.62 6.36 -10.32
CA GLY A 87 7.12 7.35 -11.28
C GLY A 87 8.63 7.29 -11.52
N SER A 88 9.39 6.92 -10.48
CA SER A 88 10.85 6.84 -10.53
C SER A 88 11.39 5.44 -10.78
N HIS A 89 10.55 4.40 -10.65
CA HIS A 89 10.93 2.99 -10.77
C HIS A 89 10.00 2.28 -11.76
N PRO A 90 10.38 2.15 -13.05
CA PRO A 90 9.54 1.54 -14.09
C PRO A 90 9.04 0.13 -13.72
N GLU A 91 9.85 -0.65 -13.04
CA GLU A 91 9.51 -2.00 -12.58
C GLU A 91 8.44 -2.01 -11.47
N ILE A 92 8.26 -0.89 -10.75
CA ILE A 92 7.16 -0.69 -9.81
C ILE A 92 5.90 -0.26 -10.59
N MET A 93 6.03 0.64 -11.57
CA MET A 93 4.91 1.02 -12.44
C MET A 93 4.28 -0.19 -13.13
N GLU A 94 5.08 -1.13 -13.63
CA GLU A 94 4.59 -2.36 -14.29
C GLU A 94 3.73 -3.24 -13.37
N VAL A 95 3.89 -3.13 -12.05
CA VAL A 95 3.21 -3.99 -11.07
C VAL A 95 2.40 -3.20 -10.04
N VAL A 96 2.19 -1.90 -10.23
CA VAL A 96 1.54 -1.01 -9.25
C VAL A 96 0.13 -1.47 -8.90
N MET A 97 -0.64 -1.97 -9.88
CA MET A 97 -1.96 -2.56 -9.64
C MET A 97 -1.87 -3.79 -8.73
N LYS A 98 -0.85 -4.65 -8.93
CA LYS A 98 -0.63 -5.83 -8.08
C LYS A 98 -0.22 -5.43 -6.66
N ILE A 99 0.58 -4.37 -6.51
CA ILE A 99 0.95 -3.83 -5.19
C ILE A 99 -0.30 -3.38 -4.44
N ILE A 100 -1.15 -2.54 -5.06
CA ILE A 100 -2.35 -2.01 -4.41
C ILE A 100 -3.34 -3.15 -4.07
N ASN A 101 -3.57 -4.06 -5.02
CA ASN A 101 -4.41 -5.22 -4.78
C ASN A 101 -3.88 -6.10 -3.63
N PHE A 102 -2.58 -6.38 -3.58
CA PHE A 102 -1.99 -7.14 -2.46
C PHE A 102 -2.17 -6.43 -1.11
N LEU A 103 -2.00 -5.11 -1.06
CA LEU A 103 -2.20 -4.35 0.18
C LEU A 103 -3.67 -4.35 0.61
N TYR A 104 -4.61 -4.34 -0.33
CA TYR A 104 -6.04 -4.54 -0.08
C TYR A 104 -6.33 -5.95 0.47
N GLU A 105 -5.87 -7.01 -0.20
CA GLU A 105 -6.04 -8.41 0.24
C GLU A 105 -5.43 -8.70 1.62
N LYS A 106 -4.46 -7.89 2.04
CA LYS A 106 -3.80 -7.98 3.36
C LYS A 106 -4.35 -7.02 4.40
N GLU A 107 -5.48 -6.36 4.11
CA GLU A 107 -6.17 -5.43 5.00
C GLU A 107 -5.29 -4.25 5.46
N ILE A 108 -4.27 -3.90 4.65
CA ILE A 108 -3.44 -2.71 4.87
C ILE A 108 -4.11 -1.47 4.29
N LEU A 109 -4.81 -1.64 3.17
CA LEU A 109 -5.59 -0.60 2.52
C LEU A 109 -7.06 -1.01 2.51
N SER A 110 -7.92 -0.09 2.91
CA SER A 110 -9.37 -0.21 2.78
C SER A 110 -9.82 0.14 1.36
N GLU A 111 -11.00 -0.36 0.98
CA GLU A 111 -11.63 -0.01 -0.30
C GLU A 111 -11.85 1.50 -0.40
N GLU A 112 -12.36 2.10 0.68
CA GLU A 112 -12.67 3.52 0.79
C GLU A 112 -11.42 4.38 0.59
N ALA A 113 -10.28 3.98 1.19
CA ALA A 113 -9.02 4.70 1.00
C ALA A 113 -8.52 4.62 -0.45
N ILE A 114 -8.66 3.46 -1.10
CA ILE A 114 -8.24 3.25 -2.49
C ILE A 114 -9.11 4.07 -3.45
N LEU A 115 -10.44 3.98 -3.32
CA LEU A 115 -11.38 4.74 -4.13
C LEU A 115 -11.21 6.25 -3.92
N TYR A 116 -11.08 6.70 -2.66
CA TYR A 116 -10.84 8.10 -2.35
C TYR A 116 -9.55 8.60 -3.00
N TRP A 117 -8.43 7.88 -2.85
CA TRP A 117 -7.17 8.25 -3.49
C TRP A 117 -7.30 8.26 -5.01
N TYR A 118 -8.01 7.29 -5.61
CA TYR A 118 -8.21 7.20 -7.07
C TYR A 118 -9.11 8.30 -7.64
N CYS A 119 -10.02 8.86 -6.85
CA CYS A 119 -10.87 9.99 -7.25
C CYS A 119 -10.26 11.36 -6.92
N ASN A 120 -9.30 11.43 -5.99
CA ASN A 120 -8.70 12.68 -5.52
C ASN A 120 -7.18 12.73 -5.77
N PRO A 121 -6.74 13.05 -7.01
CA PRO A 121 -5.33 13.25 -7.31
C PRO A 121 -4.67 14.29 -6.41
N CYS A 122 -3.49 13.95 -5.87
CA CYS A 122 -2.69 14.89 -5.09
C CYS A 122 -2.06 15.93 -6.02
N SER A 123 -2.17 17.21 -5.69
CA SER A 123 -1.52 18.28 -6.45
C SER A 123 -0.03 18.42 -6.16
N GLU A 124 0.46 17.76 -5.10
CA GLU A 124 1.86 17.82 -4.67
C GLU A 124 2.73 16.74 -5.33
N THR A 125 2.11 15.73 -5.95
CA THR A 125 2.80 14.69 -6.72
C THR A 125 2.90 15.06 -8.21
N ASP A 126 3.79 14.40 -8.94
CA ASP A 126 3.90 14.57 -10.39
C ASP A 126 2.57 14.16 -11.07
N ILE A 127 1.88 15.15 -11.66
CA ILE A 127 0.56 15.01 -12.27
C ILE A 127 0.55 13.94 -13.37
N GLU A 128 1.60 13.89 -14.20
CA GLU A 128 1.66 12.94 -15.32
C GLU A 128 1.93 11.53 -14.82
N ASN A 129 2.79 11.40 -13.81
CA ASN A 129 2.98 10.13 -13.13
C ASN A 129 1.67 9.63 -12.47
N GLY A 130 0.97 10.50 -11.74
CA GLY A 130 -0.31 10.16 -11.11
C GLY A 130 -1.36 9.67 -12.12
N LYS A 131 -1.43 10.29 -13.31
CA LYS A 131 -2.29 9.81 -14.40
C LYS A 131 -1.90 8.42 -14.91
N ARG A 132 -0.60 8.16 -15.07
CA ARG A 132 -0.10 6.85 -15.51
C ARG A 132 -0.42 5.76 -14.50
N VAL A 133 -0.21 6.02 -13.22
CA VAL A 133 -0.55 5.11 -12.13
C VAL A 133 -2.06 4.82 -12.13
N ARG A 134 -2.91 5.85 -12.18
CA ARG A 134 -4.38 5.68 -12.23
C ARG A 134 -4.81 4.84 -13.42
N LYS A 135 -4.26 5.10 -14.61
CA LYS A 135 -4.53 4.29 -15.80
C LYS A 135 -4.18 2.81 -15.59
N GLN A 136 -3.07 2.52 -14.90
CA GLN A 136 -2.63 1.15 -14.62
C GLN A 136 -3.52 0.45 -13.59
N VAL A 137 -4.09 1.20 -12.64
CA VAL A 137 -4.90 0.68 -11.53
C VAL A 137 -6.40 0.63 -11.87
N ALA A 138 -6.85 1.36 -12.90
CA ALA A 138 -8.25 1.45 -13.32
C ALA A 138 -9.00 0.09 -13.41
N PRO A 139 -8.42 -1.00 -13.94
CA PRO A 139 -9.11 -2.30 -13.96
C PRO A 139 -9.45 -2.84 -12.57
N PHE A 140 -8.61 -2.57 -11.57
CA PHE A 140 -8.85 -2.96 -10.17
C PHE A 140 -9.93 -2.09 -9.52
N ILE A 141 -9.96 -0.79 -9.84
CA ILE A 141 -11.02 0.12 -9.37
C ILE A 141 -12.38 -0.35 -9.88
N SER A 142 -12.50 -0.64 -11.17
CA SER A 142 -13.75 -1.17 -11.74
C SER A 142 -14.14 -2.54 -11.20
N TRP A 143 -13.21 -3.28 -10.59
CA TRP A 143 -13.53 -4.53 -9.89
C TRP A 143 -14.07 -4.26 -8.49
N LEU A 144 -13.48 -3.32 -7.74
CA LEU A 144 -13.99 -2.89 -6.43
C LEU A 144 -15.42 -2.34 -6.54
N GLU A 145 -15.66 -1.41 -7.48
CA GLU A 145 -16.98 -0.77 -7.67
C GLU A 145 -18.08 -1.78 -8.02
N LYS A 146 -17.76 -2.84 -8.79
CA LYS A 146 -18.73 -3.88 -9.14
C LYS A 146 -19.09 -4.81 -7.98
N ALA A 147 -18.13 -5.05 -7.08
CA ALA A 147 -18.38 -5.90 -5.93
C ALA A 147 -19.41 -5.25 -4.98
N GLU A 148 -19.44 -3.92 -4.91
CA GLU A 148 -20.45 -3.17 -4.15
C GLU A 148 -21.85 -3.31 -4.78
N GLU A 149 -21.97 -3.08 -6.09
CA GLU A 149 -23.24 -3.14 -6.84
C GLU A 149 -23.95 -4.52 -6.75
N GLU A 150 -23.20 -5.63 -6.80
CA GLU A 150 -23.76 -6.99 -6.71
C GLU A 150 -24.29 -7.35 -5.31
N THR A 151 -23.90 -6.62 -4.25
CA THR A 151 -24.33 -6.89 -2.87
C THR A 151 -25.56 -6.07 -2.44
N SER A 152 -25.92 -5.03 -3.19
CA SER A 152 -27.05 -4.15 -2.91
C SER A 152 -28.36 -4.54 -3.61
N ASP A 153 -28.32 -5.48 -4.56
CA ASP A 153 -29.44 -5.86 -5.43
C ASP A 153 -30.20 -7.13 -4.94
N ASP A 154 -29.95 -7.61 -3.71
CA ASP A 154 -30.53 -8.85 -3.16
C ASP A 154 -31.59 -8.60 -2.05
N ASP A 155 -32.16 -7.38 -1.97
CA ASP A 155 -33.05 -6.95 -0.87
C ASP A 155 -34.39 -6.34 -1.34
N ASP A 156 -34.86 -6.65 -2.55
CA ASP A 156 -36.13 -6.08 -3.08
C ASP A 156 -36.98 -7.09 -3.88
N ASP A 157 -37.23 -8.29 -3.34
CA ASP A 157 -38.29 -9.19 -3.82
C ASP A 157 -38.85 -10.06 -2.66
N GLU A 158 -39.60 -9.46 -1.72
CA GLU A 158 -40.70 -10.17 -1.03
C GLU A 158 -42.05 -9.49 -1.37
N GLU A 159 -42.83 -10.24 -2.14
CA GLU A 159 -44.14 -9.95 -2.74
C GLU A 159 -45.30 -9.78 -1.72
N ASP A 160 -46.37 -9.14 -2.22
CA ASP A 160 -47.81 -9.28 -1.88
C ASP A 160 -48.26 -10.26 -0.77
#